data_AF-H8Z9W8-F1
#
_entry.id   AF-H8Z9W8-F1
#
_cell.length_a   1.000
_cell.length_b   1.000
_cell.length_c   1.000
_cell.angle_alpha   90.00
_cell.angle_beta   90.00
_cell.angle_gamma   90.00
#
_symmetry.space_group_name_H-M   'P 1'
#
loop_
_entity.id
_entity.type
_entity.pdbx_description
1 polymer ?
#
loop_
_entity_poly.entity_id
_entity_poly.type
_entity_poly.pdbx_seq_one_letter_code
_entity_poly.pdbx_strand_id
1 'polypeptide(L)'
;MRGKTFYTLCIPLVDIYIYNSDVIIDLGIEPNAMTLYQNIQEEGQKILVQYENKSCSSRKYYGGMSYNTCAEIAKTQGSACAVFLGPFSTDELSMSVFERAIAGEIKNLTIYPEYIDSESGRSYVIPKGSDRAMITKNKRKTSHLNGAC
;
A
#
# COMPACT_ATOMS: atom_id res chain seq x y z
N MET A 1 30.08 -15.83 9.90
CA MET A 1 29.02 -16.32 9.00
C MET A 1 28.38 -15.11 8.34
N ARG A 2 28.36 -15.02 7.00
CA ARG A 2 27.55 -13.99 6.33
C ARG A 2 26.08 -14.33 6.59
N GLY A 3 25.33 -13.37 7.11
CA GLY A 3 23.88 -13.51 7.31
C GLY A 3 23.18 -13.87 6.00
N LYS A 4 22.05 -14.57 6.09
CA LYS A 4 21.20 -14.82 4.91
C LYS A 4 20.60 -13.48 4.45
N THR A 5 20.60 -13.23 3.14
CA THR A 5 19.94 -12.05 2.55
C THR A 5 18.66 -12.49 1.85
N PHE A 6 17.55 -11.85 2.18
CA PHE A 6 16.24 -12.08 1.58
C PHE A 6 15.92 -10.96 0.61
N TYR A 7 15.52 -11.31 -0.60
CA TYR A 7 15.14 -10.34 -1.63
C TYR A 7 13.65 -10.46 -1.91
N THR A 8 12.98 -9.31 -1.98
CA THR A 8 11.57 -9.22 -2.35
C THR A 8 11.39 -8.13 -3.39
N LEU A 9 10.50 -8.40 -4.36
CA LEU A 9 10.11 -7.46 -5.41
C LEU A 9 8.59 -7.38 -5.42
N CYS A 10 8.04 -6.19 -5.24
CA CYS A 10 6.59 -5.96 -5.35
C CYS A 10 6.27 -4.48 -5.49
N ILE A 11 4.99 -4.18 -5.72
CA ILE A 11 4.46 -2.82 -5.69
C ILE A 11 4.27 -2.42 -4.22
N PRO A 12 4.99 -1.40 -3.71
CA PRO A 12 4.67 -0.83 -2.41
C PRO A 12 3.31 -0.15 -2.49
N LEU A 13 2.46 -0.37 -1.47
CA LEU A 13 1.13 0.23 -1.38
C LEU A 13 1.08 1.15 -0.16
N VAL A 14 0.32 2.23 -0.26
CA VAL A 14 -0.08 3.01 0.90
C VAL A 14 -1.35 2.37 1.46
N ASP A 15 -1.25 1.78 2.64
CA ASP A 15 -2.39 1.21 3.34
C ASP A 15 -3.18 2.34 4.01
N ILE A 16 -4.44 2.50 3.62
CA ILE A 16 -5.39 3.49 4.14
C ILE A 16 -6.39 2.75 5.02
N TYR A 17 -6.18 2.80 6.34
CA TYR A 17 -7.06 2.19 7.32
C TYR A 17 -8.27 3.07 7.55
N ILE A 18 -9.47 2.56 7.26
CA ILE A 18 -10.75 3.21 7.51
C ILE A 18 -11.37 2.56 8.75
N TYR A 19 -11.42 3.30 9.86
CA TYR A 19 -11.89 2.75 11.14
C TYR A 19 -13.42 2.76 11.31
N ASN A 20 -14.15 3.22 10.30
CA ASN A 20 -15.61 3.05 10.24
C ASN A 20 -15.94 1.74 9.51
N SER A 21 -16.23 0.68 10.25
CA SER A 21 -16.56 -0.64 9.69
C SER A 21 -17.88 -0.68 8.92
N ASP A 22 -18.78 0.27 9.16
CA ASP A 22 -20.10 0.29 8.51
C ASP A 22 -20.03 0.64 7.03
N VAL A 23 -18.92 1.27 6.61
CA VAL A 23 -18.66 1.55 5.19
C VAL A 23 -18.66 0.29 4.33
N ILE A 24 -18.40 -0.89 4.91
CA ILE A 24 -18.49 -2.18 4.19
C ILE A 24 -19.90 -2.40 3.62
N ILE A 25 -20.94 -1.95 4.33
CA ILE A 25 -22.34 -2.03 3.88
C ILE A 25 -22.54 -1.13 2.66
N ASP A 26 -22.05 0.12 2.73
CA ASP A 26 -22.14 1.08 1.63
C ASP A 26 -21.36 0.61 0.39
N LEU A 27 -20.29 -0.14 0.58
CA LEU A 27 -19.47 -0.71 -0.50
C LEU A 27 -20.04 -2.01 -1.06
N GLY A 28 -21.00 -2.65 -0.38
CA GLY A 28 -21.57 -3.92 -0.78
C GLY A 28 -20.56 -5.07 -0.84
N ILE A 29 -19.60 -5.09 0.09
CA ILE A 29 -18.55 -6.13 0.15
C ILE A 29 -18.63 -6.95 1.44
N GLU A 30 -17.99 -8.12 1.44
CA GLU A 30 -17.90 -8.96 2.64
C GLU A 30 -16.79 -8.47 3.60
N PRO A 31 -16.94 -8.67 4.92
CA PRO A 31 -15.94 -8.26 5.93
C PRO A 31 -14.53 -8.84 5.76
N ASN A 32 -14.35 -9.91 5.01
CA ASN A 32 -13.07 -10.55 4.71
C ASN A 32 -12.70 -10.47 3.22
N ALA A 33 -13.41 -9.64 2.45
CA ALA A 33 -13.21 -9.55 1.00
C ALA A 33 -11.83 -8.99 0.66
N MET A 34 -11.22 -9.55 -0.37
CA MET A 34 -10.07 -8.96 -1.06
C MET A 34 -10.47 -8.69 -2.51
N THR A 35 -10.52 -7.42 -2.90
CA THR A 35 -10.95 -7.01 -4.24
C THR A 35 -10.13 -5.87 -4.80
N LEU A 36 -10.31 -5.60 -6.09
CA LEU A 36 -9.66 -4.50 -6.78
C LEU A 36 -10.58 -3.30 -6.85
N TYR A 37 -10.01 -2.10 -6.75
CA TYR A 37 -10.75 -0.84 -6.73
C TYR A 37 -11.69 -0.68 -7.93
N GLN A 38 -11.27 -1.10 -9.12
CA GLN A 38 -12.10 -1.02 -10.33
C GLN A 38 -13.33 -1.94 -10.31
N ASN A 39 -13.40 -2.90 -9.38
CA ASN A 39 -14.55 -3.78 -9.22
C ASN A 39 -15.58 -3.23 -8.22
N ILE A 40 -15.25 -2.12 -7.54
CA ILE A 40 -16.19 -1.41 -6.67
C ILE A 40 -17.06 -0.47 -7.52
N GLN A 41 -18.35 -0.35 -7.18
CA GLN A 41 -19.26 0.60 -7.82
C GLN A 41 -18.74 2.05 -7.71
N GLU A 42 -19.09 2.91 -8.66
CA GLU A 42 -18.54 4.27 -8.74
C GLU A 42 -18.83 5.11 -7.48
N GLU A 43 -20.02 4.96 -6.90
CA GLU A 43 -20.41 5.54 -5.62
C GLU A 43 -19.50 5.07 -4.49
N GLY A 44 -19.23 3.76 -4.41
CA GLY A 44 -18.31 3.19 -3.44
C GLY A 44 -16.88 3.69 -3.60
N GLN A 45 -16.41 3.84 -4.84
CA GLN A 45 -15.12 4.45 -5.14
C GLN A 45 -15.03 5.90 -4.61
N LYS A 46 -16.08 6.71 -4.80
CA LYS A 46 -16.16 8.08 -4.26
C LYS A 46 -16.11 8.09 -2.73
N ILE A 47 -16.79 7.14 -2.07
CA ILE A 47 -16.75 6.99 -0.61
C ILE A 47 -15.32 6.72 -0.13
N LEU A 48 -14.60 5.80 -0.76
CA LEU A 48 -13.21 5.48 -0.40
C LEU A 48 -12.30 6.71 -0.48
N VAL A 49 -12.41 7.49 -1.56
CA VAL A 49 -11.64 8.75 -1.74
C VAL A 49 -12.00 9.79 -0.66
N GLN A 50 -13.27 9.88 -0.25
CA GLN A 50 -13.66 10.77 0.84
C GLN A 50 -12.99 10.38 2.16
N TYR A 51 -12.88 9.08 2.46
CA TYR A 51 -12.18 8.62 3.67
C TYR A 51 -10.67 8.83 3.59
N GLU A 52 -10.05 8.62 2.43
CA GLU A 52 -8.62 8.91 2.20
C GLU A 52 -8.27 10.37 2.54
N ASN A 53 -9.16 11.30 2.17
CA ASN A 53 -8.98 12.74 2.39
C ASN A 53 -9.40 13.22 3.79
N LYS A 54 -10.16 12.42 4.56
CA LYS A 54 -10.59 12.76 5.92
C LYS A 54 -9.61 12.22 6.96
N SER A 55 -8.79 13.10 7.52
CA SER A 55 -7.73 12.73 8.48
C SER A 55 -8.21 12.14 9.81
N CYS A 56 -9.44 12.46 10.25
CA CYS A 56 -9.98 11.93 11.51
C CYS A 56 -10.55 10.52 11.40
N SER A 57 -10.88 10.05 10.20
CA SER A 57 -11.53 8.77 9.96
C SER A 57 -10.63 7.74 9.26
N SER A 58 -9.43 8.14 8.84
CA SER A 58 -8.45 7.24 8.27
C SER A 58 -7.03 7.45 8.78
N ARG A 59 -6.21 6.38 8.72
CA ARG A 59 -4.76 6.44 8.96
C ARG A 59 -4.01 5.78 7.81
N LYS A 60 -2.82 6.30 7.53
CA LYS A 60 -1.99 5.89 6.40
C LYS A 60 -0.74 5.17 6.92
N TYR A 61 -0.41 4.03 6.32
CA TYR A 61 0.75 3.22 6.68
C TYR A 61 1.47 2.74 5.42
N TYR A 62 2.75 2.42 5.56
CA TYR A 62 3.43 1.64 4.54
C TYR A 62 2.78 0.26 4.45
N GLY A 63 2.68 -0.26 3.23
CA GLY A 63 1.95 -1.48 2.95
C GLY A 63 2.40 -2.16 1.68
N GLY A 64 1.61 -3.15 1.28
CA GLY A 64 1.97 -4.12 0.24
C GLY A 64 2.54 -5.40 0.85
N MET A 65 2.00 -6.54 0.40
CA MET A 65 2.24 -7.83 1.05
C MET A 65 3.73 -8.19 1.14
N SER A 66 4.47 -8.09 0.02
CA SER A 66 5.90 -8.43 0.04
C SER A 66 6.73 -7.42 0.82
N TYR A 67 6.34 -6.14 0.84
CA TYR A 67 7.00 -5.13 1.68
C TYR A 67 6.83 -5.51 3.16
N ASN A 68 5.61 -5.80 3.59
CA ASN A 68 5.31 -6.19 4.97
C ASN A 68 6.07 -7.46 5.36
N THR A 69 6.12 -8.48 4.51
CA THR A 69 6.91 -9.69 4.75
C THR A 69 8.40 -9.38 4.88
N CYS A 70 8.95 -8.54 4.01
CA CYS A 70 10.35 -8.14 4.03
C CYS A 70 10.70 -7.37 5.32
N ALA A 71 9.83 -6.44 5.73
CA ALA A 71 9.95 -5.68 6.96
C ALA A 71 9.91 -6.59 8.20
N GLU A 72 9.01 -7.57 8.24
CA GLU A 72 8.92 -8.53 9.36
C GLU A 72 10.15 -9.44 9.44
N ILE A 73 10.68 -9.92 8.32
CA ILE A 73 11.95 -10.67 8.29
C ILE A 73 13.08 -9.83 8.87
N ALA A 74 13.20 -8.56 8.46
CA ALA A 74 14.22 -7.64 8.94
C ALA A 74 14.12 -7.35 10.45
N LYS A 75 12.91 -7.30 11.01
CA LYS A 75 12.67 -7.08 12.45
C LYS A 75 12.97 -8.32 13.29
N THR A 76 12.64 -9.51 12.79
CA THR A 76 12.60 -10.74 13.61
C THR A 76 13.88 -11.58 13.55
N GLN A 77 14.63 -11.55 12.45
CA GLN A 77 15.81 -12.41 12.29
C GLN A 77 17.11 -11.66 12.58
N GLY A 78 17.69 -11.92 13.75
CA GLY A 78 18.86 -11.20 14.29
C GLY A 78 20.14 -11.23 13.44
N SER A 79 20.23 -12.10 12.44
CA SER A 79 21.36 -12.14 11.49
C SER A 79 20.94 -12.05 10.02
N ALA A 80 19.66 -11.83 9.71
CA ALA A 80 19.22 -11.76 8.32
C ALA A 80 19.12 -10.30 7.87
N CYS A 81 19.56 -10.03 6.64
CA CYS A 81 19.29 -8.77 5.96
C CYS A 81 18.12 -8.97 5.00
N ALA A 82 17.23 -8.00 4.92
CA ALA A 82 16.13 -8.02 3.97
C ALA A 82 16.29 -6.87 2.97
N VAL A 83 16.01 -7.15 1.71
CA VAL A 83 16.12 -6.20 0.61
C VAL A 83 14.77 -6.14 -0.09
N PHE A 84 14.19 -4.95 -0.14
CA PHE A 84 12.97 -4.68 -0.88
C PHE A 84 13.28 -3.84 -2.11
N LEU A 85 12.83 -4.30 -3.27
CA LEU A 85 12.85 -3.57 -4.54
C LEU A 85 11.40 -3.27 -4.93
N GLY A 86 11.13 -2.07 -5.41
CA GLY A 86 9.79 -1.75 -5.89
C GLY A 86 9.65 -0.37 -6.52
N PRO A 87 8.57 -0.15 -7.30
CA PRO A 87 8.28 1.14 -7.93
C PRO A 87 7.59 2.08 -6.93
N PHE A 88 8.34 3.01 -6.34
CA PHE A 88 7.80 4.02 -5.43
C PHE A 88 7.29 5.23 -6.23
N SER A 89 6.08 5.66 -5.93
CA SER A 89 5.58 6.91 -6.51
C SER A 89 6.29 8.10 -5.89
N THR A 90 6.48 9.16 -6.67
CA THR A 90 6.97 10.46 -6.21
C THR A 90 5.85 11.40 -5.73
N ASP A 91 4.60 10.91 -5.67
CA ASP A 91 3.50 11.70 -5.11
C ASP A 91 3.67 11.96 -3.61
N GLU A 92 3.08 13.07 -3.13
CA GLU A 92 3.19 13.50 -1.73
C GLU A 92 2.74 12.41 -0.75
N LEU A 93 1.73 11.63 -1.13
CA LEU A 93 1.20 10.54 -0.31
C LEU A 93 2.21 9.41 -0.11
N SER A 94 2.82 8.92 -1.19
CA SER A 94 3.86 7.88 -1.14
C SER A 94 5.08 8.37 -0.37
N MET A 95 5.55 9.58 -0.70
CA MET A 95 6.74 10.14 -0.07
C MET A 95 6.54 10.32 1.43
N SER A 96 5.43 10.93 1.86
CA SER A 96 5.14 11.14 3.30
C SER A 96 5.01 9.84 4.11
N VAL A 97 4.61 8.73 3.46
CA VAL A 97 4.41 7.43 4.12
C VAL A 97 5.70 6.59 4.15
N PHE A 98 6.46 6.57 3.05
CA PHE A 98 7.62 5.69 2.90
C PHE A 98 8.97 6.37 3.19
N GLU A 99 9.04 7.70 3.31
CA GLU A 99 10.30 8.44 3.52
C GLU A 99 11.12 7.86 4.67
N ARG A 100 10.51 7.63 5.84
CA ARG A 100 11.22 7.08 7.01
C ARG A 100 11.67 5.64 6.79
N ALA A 101 10.85 4.82 6.15
CA ALA A 101 11.20 3.44 5.82
C ALA A 101 12.40 3.39 4.85
N ILE A 102 12.39 4.24 3.82
CA ILE A 102 13.48 4.38 2.84
C ILE A 102 14.74 4.91 3.50
N ALA A 103 14.61 5.83 4.45
CA ALA A 103 15.72 6.36 5.26
C ALA A 103 16.30 5.35 6.28
N GLY A 104 15.80 4.11 6.30
CA GLY A 104 16.35 3.05 7.15
C GLY A 104 15.76 2.98 8.55
N GLU A 105 14.48 3.35 8.73
CA GLU A 105 13.76 3.17 10.00
C GLU A 105 13.87 1.73 10.54
N ILE A 106 13.92 0.73 9.65
CA ILE A 106 14.14 -0.68 10.01
C ILE A 106 15.60 -1.03 9.71
N LYS A 107 16.42 -1.19 10.76
CA LYS A 107 17.88 -1.36 10.71
C LYS A 107 18.39 -2.40 9.69
N ASN A 108 17.71 -3.54 9.58
CA ASN A 108 18.14 -4.66 8.72
C ASN A 108 17.37 -4.72 7.38
N LEU A 109 16.59 -3.70 7.06
CA LEU A 109 15.86 -3.57 5.80
C LEU A 109 16.56 -2.54 4.92
N THR A 110 16.97 -2.96 3.73
CA THR A 110 17.41 -2.04 2.68
C THR A 110 16.32 -1.93 1.64
N ILE A 111 15.88 -0.70 1.36
CA ILE A 111 14.92 -0.42 0.29
C ILE A 111 15.68 0.17 -0.89
N TYR A 112 15.52 -0.42 -2.07
CA TYR A 112 15.96 0.14 -3.33
C TYR A 112 14.74 0.69 -4.07
N PRO A 113 14.45 2.00 -3.95
CA PRO A 113 13.31 2.59 -4.61
C PRO A 113 13.59 2.82 -6.09
N GLU A 114 12.71 2.32 -6.95
CA GLU A 114 12.58 2.78 -8.32
C GLU A 114 11.52 3.88 -8.35
N TYR A 115 11.94 5.14 -8.40
CA TYR A 115 11.00 6.26 -8.39
C TYR A 115 10.28 6.37 -9.73
N ILE A 116 8.95 6.46 -9.69
CA ILE A 116 8.13 6.62 -10.88
C ILE A 116 7.15 7.79 -10.75
N ASP A 117 6.96 8.52 -11.85
CA ASP A 117 6.03 9.66 -11.95
C ASP A 117 4.60 9.16 -12.24
N SER A 118 3.93 8.68 -11.20
CA SER A 118 2.54 8.22 -11.27
C SER A 118 1.89 8.25 -9.89
N GLU A 119 0.57 8.10 -9.81
CA GLU A 119 -0.12 7.89 -8.53
C GLU A 119 0.45 6.67 -7.78
N SER A 120 0.55 6.77 -6.46
CA SER A 120 0.87 5.67 -5.56
C SER A 120 -0.14 4.52 -5.64
N GLY A 121 0.28 3.29 -5.32
CA GLY A 121 -0.70 2.21 -5.11
C GLY A 121 -1.39 2.40 -3.76
N ARG A 122 -2.69 2.11 -3.66
CA ARG A 122 -3.42 2.16 -2.38
C ARG A 122 -3.98 0.80 -2.01
N SER A 123 -4.00 0.50 -0.72
CA SER A 123 -4.82 -0.56 -0.15
C SER A 123 -5.76 0.05 0.88
N TYR A 124 -7.05 0.13 0.58
CA TYR A 124 -8.04 0.52 1.59
C TYR A 124 -8.30 -0.68 2.48
N VAL A 125 -8.00 -0.53 3.76
CA VAL A 125 -8.16 -1.58 4.77
C VAL A 125 -9.30 -1.18 5.70
N ILE A 126 -10.34 -2.00 5.78
CA ILE A 126 -11.49 -1.74 6.64
C ILE A 126 -11.58 -2.86 7.67
N PRO A 127 -11.10 -2.64 8.91
CA PRO A 127 -11.22 -3.62 9.98
C PRO A 127 -12.68 -3.82 10.40
N LYS A 128 -13.08 -5.07 10.68
CA LYS A 128 -14.38 -5.41 11.25
C LYS A 128 -14.25 -6.62 12.18
N GLY A 129 -14.14 -6.36 13.48
CA GLY A 129 -13.85 -7.40 14.47
C GLY A 129 -12.47 -8.03 14.25
N SER A 130 -12.42 -9.35 14.10
CA SER A 130 -11.20 -10.09 13.75
C SER A 130 -10.89 -10.12 12.24
N ASP A 131 -11.84 -9.69 11.40
CA ASP A 131 -11.71 -9.67 9.96
C ASP A 131 -11.29 -8.30 9.43
N ARG A 132 -10.90 -8.27 8.15
CA ARG A 132 -10.68 -7.03 7.41
C ARG A 132 -11.03 -7.19 5.94
N ALA A 133 -11.70 -6.18 5.39
CA ALA A 133 -11.86 -6.05 3.95
C ALA A 133 -10.69 -5.25 3.38
N MET A 134 -10.20 -5.66 2.21
CA MET A 134 -9.09 -5.02 1.51
C MET A 134 -9.49 -4.68 0.07
N ILE A 135 -9.46 -3.40 -0.28
CA ILE A 135 -9.67 -2.93 -1.66
C ILE A 135 -8.36 -2.35 -2.17
N THR A 136 -7.79 -2.96 -3.21
CA THR A 136 -6.51 -2.54 -3.78
C THR A 136 -6.71 -1.70 -5.03
N LYS A 137 -6.24 -0.44 -4.99
CA LYS A 137 -6.13 0.44 -6.16
C LYS A 137 -4.70 0.36 -6.69
N ASN A 138 -4.51 -0.46 -7.72
CA ASN A 138 -3.26 -0.45 -8.48
C ASN A 138 -3.21 0.81 -9.36
N LYS A 139 -2.00 1.31 -9.59
CA LYS A 139 -1.72 2.57 -10.30
C LYS A 139 -2.50 2.66 -11.62
N ARG A 140 -3.16 3.79 -11.86
CA ARG A 140 -3.53 4.22 -13.21
C ARG A 140 -3.24 5.71 -13.39
N LYS A 141 -2.24 6.01 -14.22
CA LYS A 141 -2.36 7.10 -15.19
C LYS A 141 -2.20 6.46 -16.56
N THR A 142 -3.27 6.50 -17.35
CA THR A 142 -3.19 6.40 -18.81
C THR A 142 -2.35 7.57 -19.30
N SER A 143 -1.09 7.33 -19.64
CA SER A 143 -0.36 8.26 -20.51
C SER A 143 -0.96 8.17 -21.91
N HIS A 144 -1.29 9.33 -22.47
CA HIS A 144 -1.71 9.57 -23.83
C HIS A 144 -0.99 8.66 -24.86
N LEU A 145 -1.75 7.79 -25.52
CA LEU A 145 -1.48 7.39 -26.90
C LEU A 145 -2.64 7.92 -27.76
N ASN A 146 -2.73 9.25 -27.84
CA ASN A 146 -3.23 9.91 -29.03
C ASN A 146 -2.04 10.68 -29.59
N GLY A 147 -1.55 10.27 -30.76
CA GLY A 147 -0.65 11.09 -31.58
C GLY A 147 0.73 10.50 -31.84
N ALA A 148 0.82 9.56 -32.78
CA ALA A 148 1.86 9.58 -33.80
C ALA A 148 1.21 9.09 -35.11
N CYS A 149 1.49 9.83 -36.19
CA CYS A 149 0.87 9.77 -37.52
C CYS A 149 0.75 8.37 -38.13
#